data_AF-G2XBL2-F1
#
_entry.id   AF-G2XBL2-F1
#
_cell.length_a   1.000
_cell.length_b   1.000
_cell.length_c   1.000
_cell.angle_alpha   90.00
_cell.angle_beta   90.00
_cell.angle_gamma   90.00
#
_symmetry.space_group_name_H-M   'P 1'
#
loop_
_entity.id
_entity.type
_entity.pdbx_description
1 polymer ?
#
loop_
_entity_poly.entity_id
_entity_poly.type
_entity_poly.pdbx_seq_one_letter_code
_entity_poly.pdbx_strand_id
1 'polypeptide(L)'
;MAPKPKAPSYVLGVGMTKFIKPRGKVDYTELGFEAGVKAMLDAQINYDDVEQGVACYCYGDSTCGQRVFYQFGMTQIPIYNVNNNCSTGSTGLAMARQFVSSGAADCVLVVGFEKMMPGSLQSFFNDRENPTGTTVKMMAETRGITKAPGAAQMFGNAGREYMEKHGAEARDFAEIARVNHEHSTRNPYSQFQDVYTLDQILDAPMIHAPLTKLQCCPTSDGAAAAVVVSQAFLDARPHLKSQAVLIAGQCMATDAPSLFSRSAIDLMGFEMTQHAVRVAAAEAGIDVARDVQVVELHDCFSANELIVLDALGLAKPGKAHELVRAGDITYGGRYIVNPSGGLISKGHPLGATGHRPVRRARLAPARLGQQPRRQGHARRAAAQPRPRRCRRCNRLQESRRRRGPRRRRQGRWQGQRPRLQPSRRGEGVHQGGSQEGQEQNGEQRLGAAGHAGQG
;
A
#
# COMPACT_ATOMS: atom_id res chain seq x y z
N MET A 1 -14.07 -29.58 -18.40
CA MET A 1 -14.97 -28.51 -18.87
C MET A 1 -14.13 -27.40 -19.46
N ALA A 2 -14.47 -26.90 -20.66
CA ALA A 2 -13.85 -25.67 -21.17
C ALA A 2 -14.11 -24.52 -20.17
N PRO A 3 -13.15 -23.62 -19.95
CA PRO A 3 -13.38 -22.47 -19.07
C PRO A 3 -14.55 -21.65 -19.62
N LYS A 4 -15.50 -21.29 -18.74
CA LYS A 4 -16.61 -20.42 -19.13
C LYS A 4 -16.04 -19.07 -19.59
N PRO A 5 -16.54 -18.50 -20.70
CA PRO A 5 -16.12 -17.17 -21.13
C PRO A 5 -16.46 -16.16 -20.03
N LYS A 6 -15.44 -15.43 -19.56
CA LYS A 6 -15.62 -14.36 -18.57
C LYS A 6 -16.00 -13.08 -19.29
N ALA A 7 -16.99 -12.35 -18.78
CA ALA A 7 -17.29 -11.02 -19.32
C ALA A 7 -16.11 -10.08 -19.04
N PRO A 8 -15.76 -9.18 -19.99
CA PRO A 8 -14.66 -8.25 -19.81
C PRO A 8 -14.96 -7.25 -18.69
N SER A 9 -13.92 -6.88 -17.93
CA SER A 9 -14.00 -5.94 -16.81
C SER A 9 -12.96 -4.84 -16.99
N TYR A 10 -13.33 -3.62 -16.64
CA TYR A 10 -12.51 -2.43 -16.87
C TYR A 10 -12.32 -1.64 -15.59
N VAL A 11 -11.09 -1.15 -15.36
CA VAL A 11 -10.86 -0.08 -14.37
C VAL A 11 -11.23 1.24 -15.04
N LEU A 12 -12.24 1.91 -14.53
CA LEU A 12 -12.78 3.14 -15.12
C LEU A 12 -12.22 4.41 -14.45
N GLY A 13 -12.01 4.36 -13.14
CA GLY A 13 -11.46 5.49 -12.37
C GLY A 13 -10.71 5.03 -11.14
N VAL A 14 -9.78 5.88 -10.70
CA VAL A 14 -8.84 5.57 -9.63
C VAL A 14 -8.56 6.80 -8.77
N GLY A 15 -8.31 6.58 -7.49
CA GLY A 15 -8.05 7.66 -6.54
C GLY A 15 -7.08 7.22 -5.48
N MET A 16 -6.23 8.14 -5.01
CA MET A 16 -5.34 7.86 -3.89
C MET A 16 -5.09 9.10 -3.03
N THR A 17 -4.83 8.87 -1.76
CA THR A 17 -4.30 9.90 -0.85
C THR A 17 -2.79 9.97 -0.98
N LYS A 18 -2.18 11.04 -0.45
CA LYS A 18 -0.75 11.02 -0.20
C LYS A 18 -0.47 10.01 0.90
N PHE A 19 0.51 9.13 0.69
CA PHE A 19 0.95 8.23 1.74
C PHE A 19 1.83 9.02 2.71
N ILE A 20 1.50 8.93 3.99
CA ILE A 20 2.09 9.77 5.02
C ILE A 20 2.63 8.92 6.16
N LYS A 21 3.64 9.45 6.85
CA LYS A 21 4.21 8.78 8.02
C LYS A 21 3.12 8.63 9.09
N PRO A 22 2.97 7.46 9.72
CA PRO A 22 2.03 7.26 10.80
C PRO A 22 2.33 8.22 11.94
N ARG A 23 1.49 9.24 12.08
CA ARG A 23 1.60 10.27 13.11
C ARG A 23 0.27 10.52 13.81
N GLY A 24 -0.75 9.70 13.52
CA GLY A 24 -2.10 9.84 14.08
C GLY A 24 -2.79 11.14 13.68
N LYS A 25 -2.45 11.71 12.52
CA LYS A 25 -2.96 13.03 12.08
C LYS A 25 -4.29 12.95 11.34
N VAL A 26 -4.52 11.87 10.61
CA VAL A 26 -5.70 11.63 9.76
C VAL A 26 -6.21 10.24 10.09
N ASP A 27 -7.53 10.09 10.21
CA ASP A 27 -8.12 8.79 10.52
C ASP A 27 -8.44 7.98 9.26
N TYR A 28 -8.58 6.65 9.41
CA TYR A 28 -8.83 5.75 8.28
C TYR A 28 -10.11 6.11 7.51
N THR A 29 -11.10 6.66 8.21
CA THR A 29 -12.38 7.10 7.61
C THR A 29 -12.18 8.22 6.62
N GLU A 30 -11.33 9.20 6.94
CA GLU A 30 -11.04 10.35 6.07
C GLU A 30 -10.15 9.93 4.90
N LEU A 31 -9.16 9.06 5.16
CA LEU A 31 -8.29 8.52 4.11
C LEU A 31 -9.12 7.75 3.08
N GLY A 32 -9.93 6.80 3.52
CA GLY A 32 -10.78 6.00 2.64
C GLY A 32 -11.78 6.85 1.87
N PHE A 33 -12.38 7.86 2.52
CA PHE A 33 -13.30 8.78 1.87
C PHE A 33 -12.63 9.62 0.76
N GLU A 34 -11.47 10.21 1.05
CA GLU A 34 -10.72 10.99 0.05
C GLU A 34 -10.36 10.14 -1.18
N ALA A 35 -9.87 8.91 -0.97
CA ALA A 35 -9.52 8.01 -2.06
C ALA A 35 -10.73 7.62 -2.90
N GLY A 36 -11.84 7.23 -2.26
CA GLY A 36 -13.08 6.85 -2.95
C GLY A 36 -13.70 7.99 -3.74
N VAL A 37 -13.75 9.21 -3.17
CA VAL A 37 -14.21 10.41 -3.89
C VAL A 37 -13.34 10.67 -5.11
N LYS A 38 -12.01 10.63 -4.98
CA LYS A 38 -11.11 10.81 -6.12
C LYS A 38 -11.34 9.76 -7.22
N ALA A 39 -11.57 8.51 -6.85
CA ALA A 39 -11.83 7.44 -7.81
C ALA A 39 -13.16 7.62 -8.56
N MET A 40 -14.23 8.02 -7.87
CA MET A 40 -15.52 8.30 -8.49
C MET A 40 -15.49 9.55 -9.37
N LEU A 41 -14.80 10.61 -8.94
CA LEU A 41 -14.59 11.82 -9.75
C LEU A 41 -13.82 11.49 -11.04
N ASP A 42 -12.77 10.68 -10.92
CA ASP A 42 -11.97 10.24 -12.07
C ASP A 42 -12.76 9.30 -13.00
N ALA A 43 -13.65 8.47 -12.45
CA ALA A 43 -14.59 7.66 -13.21
C ALA A 43 -15.76 8.46 -13.83
N GLN A 44 -15.96 9.71 -13.40
CA GLN A 44 -17.09 10.57 -13.78
C GLN A 44 -18.46 9.94 -13.45
N ILE A 45 -18.56 9.29 -12.28
CA ILE A 45 -19.80 8.68 -11.77
C ILE A 45 -20.16 9.22 -10.38
N ASN A 46 -21.41 8.98 -9.96
CA ASN A 46 -21.82 9.21 -8.57
C ASN A 46 -21.88 7.88 -7.81
N TYR A 47 -22.00 7.96 -6.49
CA TYR A 47 -22.11 6.76 -5.65
C TYR A 47 -23.41 5.97 -5.91
N ASP A 48 -24.46 6.62 -6.43
CA ASP A 48 -25.70 5.97 -6.83
C ASP A 48 -25.52 4.99 -8.02
N ASP A 49 -24.43 5.13 -8.80
CA ASP A 49 -24.08 4.19 -9.86
C ASP A 49 -23.38 2.93 -9.32
N VAL A 50 -22.95 2.91 -8.04
CA VAL A 50 -22.20 1.79 -7.45
C VAL A 50 -23.17 0.75 -6.93
N GLU A 51 -23.00 -0.50 -7.34
CA GLU A 51 -23.89 -1.61 -6.96
C GLU A 51 -23.32 -2.47 -5.83
N GLN A 52 -21.99 -2.53 -5.70
CA GLN A 52 -21.29 -3.25 -4.62
C GLN A 52 -20.02 -2.53 -4.19
N GLY A 53 -19.70 -2.65 -2.90
CA GLY A 53 -18.48 -2.10 -2.30
C GLY A 53 -17.53 -3.19 -1.79
N VAL A 54 -16.23 -3.01 -1.99
CA VAL A 54 -15.19 -3.85 -1.37
C VAL A 54 -14.22 -2.98 -0.59
N ALA A 55 -14.18 -3.17 0.73
CA ALA A 55 -13.31 -2.48 1.65
C ALA A 55 -12.10 -3.35 2.02
N CYS A 56 -10.90 -2.82 1.82
CA CYS A 56 -9.64 -3.54 1.97
C CYS A 56 -8.79 -2.93 3.09
N TYR A 57 -8.64 -3.63 4.22
CA TYR A 57 -7.82 -3.16 5.35
C TYR A 57 -7.31 -4.34 6.19
N CYS A 58 -6.15 -4.18 6.85
CA CYS A 58 -5.63 -5.18 7.78
C CYS A 58 -5.87 -4.80 9.26
N TYR A 59 -5.67 -3.53 9.60
CA TYR A 59 -5.80 -3.04 10.97
C TYR A 59 -7.08 -2.21 11.13
N GLY A 60 -8.02 -2.78 11.86
CA GLY A 60 -9.30 -2.16 12.18
C GLY A 60 -10.25 -3.24 12.69
N ASP A 61 -11.24 -2.83 13.46
CA ASP A 61 -12.30 -3.74 13.88
C ASP A 61 -13.14 -4.18 12.68
N SER A 62 -13.93 -5.22 12.87
CA SER A 62 -14.91 -5.64 11.87
C SER A 62 -15.79 -4.43 11.49
N THR A 63 -16.12 -4.32 10.20
CA THR A 63 -16.98 -3.29 9.62
C THR A 63 -16.42 -1.86 9.50
N CYS A 64 -15.09 -1.68 9.60
CA CYS A 64 -14.46 -0.41 9.26
C CYS A 64 -14.77 0.05 7.82
N GLY A 65 -14.98 -0.89 6.89
CA GLY A 65 -15.40 -0.60 5.52
C GLY A 65 -16.74 0.13 5.45
N GLN A 66 -17.76 -0.35 6.16
CA GLN A 66 -19.06 0.33 6.24
C GLN A 66 -18.90 1.76 6.75
N ARG A 67 -18.06 1.98 7.76
CA ARG A 67 -17.81 3.32 8.29
C ARG A 67 -17.23 4.28 7.24
N VAL A 68 -16.39 3.78 6.34
CA VAL A 68 -15.86 4.54 5.19
C VAL A 68 -16.95 4.77 4.16
N PHE A 69 -17.61 3.71 3.69
CA PHE A 69 -18.58 3.75 2.59
C PHE A 69 -19.83 4.57 2.91
N TYR A 70 -20.31 4.55 4.16
CA TYR A 70 -21.47 5.35 4.58
C TYR A 70 -21.26 6.87 4.45
N GLN A 71 -20.02 7.33 4.29
CA GLN A 71 -19.74 8.73 4.00
C GLN A 71 -20.05 9.10 2.53
N PHE A 72 -20.02 8.14 1.60
CA PHE A 72 -20.45 8.35 0.21
C PHE A 72 -21.97 8.34 0.08
N GLY A 73 -22.64 7.49 0.88
CA GLY A 73 -24.08 7.36 0.94
C GLY A 73 -24.51 6.05 1.61
N MET A 74 -25.78 5.95 2.01
CA MET A 74 -26.36 4.73 2.59
C MET A 74 -27.39 4.11 1.63
N THR A 75 -26.91 3.60 0.50
CA THR A 75 -27.72 3.11 -0.64
C THR A 75 -28.14 1.64 -0.52
N GLN A 76 -27.93 1.00 0.64
CA GLN A 76 -28.22 -0.42 0.91
C GLN A 76 -27.41 -1.43 0.08
N ILE A 77 -26.37 -1.00 -0.63
CA ILE A 77 -25.48 -1.90 -1.37
C ILE A 77 -24.70 -2.82 -0.43
N PRO A 78 -24.36 -4.05 -0.85
CA PRO A 78 -23.48 -4.92 -0.07
C PRO A 78 -22.07 -4.33 -0.01
N ILE A 79 -21.47 -4.37 1.18
CA ILE A 79 -20.08 -3.93 1.44
C ILE A 79 -19.32 -5.09 2.06
N TYR A 80 -18.31 -5.60 1.35
CA TYR A 80 -17.46 -6.70 1.80
C TYR A 80 -16.18 -6.16 2.42
N ASN A 81 -15.84 -6.63 3.61
CA ASN A 81 -14.58 -6.29 4.29
C ASN A 81 -13.60 -7.45 4.09
N VAL A 82 -12.46 -7.19 3.45
CA VAL A 82 -11.49 -8.23 3.07
C VAL A 82 -10.09 -7.90 3.56
N ASN A 83 -9.33 -8.94 3.89
CA ASN A 83 -7.93 -8.84 4.26
C ASN A 83 -7.16 -10.06 3.73
N ASN A 84 -5.91 -9.84 3.35
CA ASN A 84 -4.94 -10.85 2.93
C ASN A 84 -3.50 -10.31 3.07
N ASN A 85 -3.17 -9.79 4.26
CA ASN A 85 -1.92 -9.08 4.57
C ASN A 85 -1.58 -8.01 3.51
N CYS A 86 -0.33 -7.94 3.05
CA CYS A 86 0.15 -6.92 2.12
C CYS A 86 -0.53 -6.96 0.73
N SER A 87 -1.28 -8.02 0.41
CA SER A 87 -2.02 -8.20 -0.84
C SER A 87 -3.49 -7.77 -0.76
N THR A 88 -3.94 -7.27 0.40
CA THR A 88 -5.35 -6.94 0.70
C THR A 88 -6.04 -6.07 -0.36
N GLY A 89 -5.38 -5.02 -0.86
CA GLY A 89 -5.95 -4.21 -1.95
C GLY A 89 -6.11 -4.99 -3.26
N SER A 90 -5.15 -5.83 -3.61
CA SER A 90 -5.23 -6.67 -4.81
C SER A 90 -6.32 -7.73 -4.69
N THR A 91 -6.57 -8.21 -3.45
CA THR A 91 -7.70 -9.08 -3.15
C THR A 91 -9.04 -8.40 -3.44
N GLY A 92 -9.20 -7.13 -3.06
CA GLY A 92 -10.40 -6.38 -3.40
C GLY A 92 -10.58 -6.17 -4.91
N LEU A 93 -9.50 -5.87 -5.63
CA LEU A 93 -9.55 -5.72 -7.09
C LEU A 93 -9.93 -7.04 -7.79
N ALA A 94 -9.40 -8.17 -7.31
CA ALA A 94 -9.74 -9.49 -7.82
C ALA A 94 -11.21 -9.84 -7.59
N MET A 95 -11.73 -9.52 -6.40
CA MET A 95 -13.14 -9.71 -6.06
C MET A 95 -14.06 -8.83 -6.93
N ALA A 96 -13.70 -7.56 -7.12
CA ALA A 96 -14.47 -6.67 -8.00
C ALA A 96 -14.51 -7.15 -9.45
N ARG A 97 -13.38 -7.65 -9.99
CA ARG A 97 -13.36 -8.30 -11.30
C ARG A 97 -14.26 -9.52 -11.32
N GLN A 98 -14.27 -10.35 -10.28
CA GLN A 98 -15.16 -11.51 -10.20
C GLN A 98 -16.63 -11.10 -10.22
N PHE A 99 -17.03 -10.10 -9.43
CA PHE A 99 -18.41 -9.59 -9.43
C PHE A 99 -18.85 -9.11 -10.81
N VAL A 100 -18.00 -8.31 -11.47
CA VAL A 100 -18.28 -7.81 -12.83
C VAL A 100 -18.31 -8.93 -13.86
N SER A 101 -17.26 -9.76 -13.90
CA SER A 101 -17.13 -10.81 -14.93
C SER A 101 -18.14 -11.95 -14.80
N SER A 102 -18.74 -12.12 -13.62
CA SER A 102 -19.84 -13.07 -13.36
C SER A 102 -21.24 -12.48 -13.56
N GLY A 103 -21.35 -11.17 -13.81
CA GLY A 103 -22.62 -10.47 -13.96
C GLY A 103 -23.35 -10.18 -12.64
N ALA A 104 -22.65 -10.26 -11.50
CA ALA A 104 -23.23 -9.93 -10.19
C ALA A 104 -23.32 -8.43 -9.92
N ALA A 105 -22.56 -7.61 -10.65
CA ALA A 105 -22.61 -6.15 -10.61
C ALA A 105 -22.05 -5.54 -11.91
N ASP A 106 -22.59 -4.41 -12.35
CA ASP A 106 -22.06 -3.64 -13.48
C ASP A 106 -21.05 -2.56 -13.04
N CYS A 107 -21.10 -2.14 -11.77
CA CYS A 107 -20.21 -1.12 -11.21
C CYS A 107 -19.87 -1.44 -9.74
N VAL A 108 -18.58 -1.61 -9.47
CA VAL A 108 -18.04 -1.96 -8.14
C VAL A 108 -17.00 -0.93 -7.71
N LEU A 109 -17.15 -0.40 -6.50
CA LEU A 109 -16.16 0.48 -5.88
C LEU A 109 -15.29 -0.32 -4.91
N VAL A 110 -13.98 -0.31 -5.12
CA VAL A 110 -13.00 -0.88 -4.19
C VAL A 110 -12.26 0.23 -3.47
N VAL A 111 -12.21 0.18 -2.15
CA VAL A 111 -11.50 1.16 -1.33
C VAL A 111 -10.58 0.43 -0.36
N GLY A 112 -9.28 0.59 -0.58
CA GLY A 112 -8.24 0.13 0.33
C GLY A 112 -7.70 1.26 1.19
N PHE A 113 -7.56 1.03 2.48
CA PHE A 113 -7.07 2.01 3.43
C PHE A 113 -6.31 1.35 4.56
N GLU A 114 -5.36 2.09 5.13
CA GLU A 114 -4.63 1.66 6.32
C GLU A 114 -4.29 2.85 7.20
N LYS A 115 -4.47 2.66 8.51
CA LYS A 115 -3.93 3.54 9.56
C LYS A 115 -3.02 2.70 10.43
N MET A 116 -1.72 2.89 10.23
CA MET A 116 -0.69 2.08 10.86
C MET A 116 -0.15 2.74 12.12
N MET A 117 0.75 2.04 12.80
CA MET A 117 1.53 2.59 13.91
C MET A 117 2.95 2.95 13.45
N PRO A 118 3.62 3.91 14.12
CA PRO A 118 5.03 4.13 13.91
C PRO A 118 5.86 2.88 14.24
N GLY A 119 6.84 2.56 13.39
CA GLY A 119 7.75 1.44 13.62
C GLY A 119 7.34 0.17 12.86
N SER A 120 7.86 -0.98 13.29
CA SER A 120 7.59 -2.28 12.68
C SER A 120 6.16 -2.76 12.95
N LEU A 121 5.64 -3.60 12.05
CA LEU A 121 4.35 -4.27 12.21
C LEU A 121 4.28 -5.01 13.55
N GLN A 122 3.12 -4.93 14.20
CA GLN A 122 2.85 -5.57 15.49
C GLN A 122 1.77 -6.63 15.33
N SER A 123 1.82 -7.64 16.21
CA SER A 123 0.72 -8.59 16.43
C SER A 123 -0.08 -8.16 17.66
N PHE A 124 -1.40 -8.25 17.57
CA PHE A 124 -2.31 -7.93 18.67
C PHE A 124 -3.02 -9.16 19.25
N PHE A 125 -3.12 -10.24 18.48
CA PHE A 125 -3.80 -11.48 18.88
C PHE A 125 -2.77 -12.50 19.38
N ASN A 126 -2.40 -12.36 20.65
CA ASN A 126 -1.40 -13.23 21.29
C ASN A 126 -2.02 -14.45 22.01
N ASP A 127 -3.32 -14.67 21.83
CA ASP A 127 -4.11 -15.73 22.46
C ASP A 127 -4.37 -16.93 21.53
N ARG A 128 -3.80 -16.94 20.32
CA ARG A 128 -4.03 -17.94 19.27
C ARG A 128 -2.81 -18.10 18.37
N GLU A 129 -2.82 -19.14 17.54
CA GLU A 129 -1.73 -19.42 16.60
C GLU A 129 -1.50 -18.25 15.63
N ASN A 130 -0.24 -17.91 15.41
CA ASN A 130 0.12 -16.87 14.46
C ASN A 130 -0.01 -17.42 13.03
N PRO A 131 -0.76 -16.77 12.12
CA PRO A 131 -0.91 -17.24 10.73
C PRO A 131 0.42 -17.41 9.97
N THR A 132 1.46 -16.70 10.38
CA THR A 132 2.81 -16.77 9.80
C THR A 132 3.76 -17.66 10.62
N GLY A 133 3.28 -18.30 11.69
CA GLY A 133 4.09 -19.05 12.64
C GLY A 133 4.87 -20.21 12.00
N THR A 134 4.25 -20.92 11.05
CA THR A 134 4.90 -22.01 10.30
C THR A 134 6.01 -21.50 9.39
N THR A 135 5.79 -20.39 8.67
CA THR A 135 6.80 -19.70 7.85
C THR A 135 7.95 -19.19 8.70
N VAL A 136 7.66 -18.60 9.86
CA VAL A 136 8.67 -18.14 10.83
C VAL A 136 9.50 -19.31 11.35
N LYS A 137 8.86 -20.44 11.66
CA LYS A 137 9.55 -21.66 12.11
C LYS A 137 10.50 -22.20 11.03
N MET A 138 10.05 -22.28 9.77
CA MET A 138 10.90 -22.71 8.67
C MET A 138 12.10 -21.76 8.44
N MET A 139 11.88 -20.45 8.54
CA MET A 139 12.97 -19.47 8.49
C MET A 139 13.97 -19.69 9.64
N ALA A 140 13.49 -19.92 10.85
CA ALA A 140 14.33 -20.17 12.01
C ALA A 140 15.18 -21.44 11.86
N GLU A 141 14.60 -22.52 11.34
CA GLU A 141 15.28 -23.80 11.10
C GLU A 141 16.32 -23.75 9.97
N THR A 142 16.19 -22.80 9.03
CA THR A 142 17.06 -22.72 7.85
C THR A 142 18.12 -21.61 7.96
N ARG A 143 17.78 -20.47 8.58
CA ARG A 143 18.61 -19.26 8.62
C ARG A 143 18.76 -18.66 10.02
N GLY A 144 18.14 -19.25 11.03
CA GLY A 144 18.17 -18.76 12.41
C GLY A 144 17.28 -17.54 12.63
N ILE A 145 17.30 -17.03 13.87
CA ILE A 145 16.60 -15.80 14.26
C ILE A 145 17.61 -14.80 14.81
N THR A 146 17.50 -13.55 14.36
CA THR A 146 18.28 -12.40 14.84
C THR A 146 17.37 -11.39 15.55
N LYS A 147 17.96 -10.30 16.06
CA LYS A 147 17.22 -9.18 16.68
C LYS A 147 16.56 -8.24 15.66
N ALA A 148 16.70 -8.48 14.35
CA ALA A 148 16.10 -7.65 13.31
C ALA A 148 14.57 -7.88 13.23
N PRO A 149 13.79 -6.95 12.65
CA PRO A 149 12.35 -7.16 12.42
C PRO A 149 12.09 -8.41 11.56
N GLY A 150 11.06 -9.20 11.91
CA GLY A 150 10.79 -10.49 11.28
C GLY A 150 10.67 -10.45 9.75
N ALA A 151 9.94 -9.47 9.20
CA ALA A 151 9.83 -9.30 7.74
C ALA A 151 11.19 -9.04 7.08
N ALA A 152 12.04 -8.18 7.66
CA ALA A 152 13.36 -7.91 7.13
C ALA A 152 14.26 -9.16 7.16
N GLN A 153 14.09 -10.02 8.17
CA GLN A 153 14.79 -11.31 8.23
C GLN A 153 14.35 -12.23 7.09
N MET A 154 13.03 -12.39 6.88
CA MET A 154 12.50 -13.28 5.84
C MET A 154 12.99 -12.86 4.44
N PHE A 155 12.77 -11.60 4.05
CA PHE A 155 13.16 -11.13 2.72
C PHE A 155 14.68 -10.97 2.56
N GLY A 156 15.40 -10.56 3.61
CA GLY A 156 16.86 -10.46 3.53
C GLY A 156 17.52 -11.84 3.45
N ASN A 157 16.98 -12.86 4.11
CA ASN A 157 17.43 -14.24 3.96
C ASN A 157 17.19 -14.78 2.53
N ALA A 158 16.07 -14.42 1.91
CA ALA A 158 15.81 -14.74 0.51
C ALA A 158 16.81 -14.03 -0.43
N GLY A 159 17.14 -12.76 -0.16
CA GLY A 159 18.19 -12.03 -0.86
C GLY A 159 19.57 -12.68 -0.72
N ARG A 160 19.94 -13.13 0.49
CA ARG A 160 21.19 -13.87 0.74
C ARG A 160 21.25 -15.17 -0.03
N GLU A 161 20.16 -15.93 -0.07
CA GLU A 161 20.09 -17.13 -0.90
C GLU A 161 20.25 -16.82 -2.39
N TYR A 162 19.67 -15.72 -2.87
CA TYR A 162 19.81 -15.31 -4.24
C TYR A 162 21.27 -14.96 -4.58
N MET A 163 21.99 -14.31 -3.66
CA MET A 163 23.44 -14.08 -3.78
C MET A 163 24.21 -15.40 -3.85
N GLU A 164 23.92 -16.34 -2.95
CA GLU A 164 24.57 -17.65 -2.86
C GLU A 164 24.36 -18.49 -4.13
N LYS A 165 23.16 -18.48 -4.71
CA LYS A 165 22.79 -19.31 -5.87
C LYS A 165 23.14 -18.68 -7.22
N HIS A 166 23.04 -17.36 -7.33
CA HIS A 166 23.01 -16.68 -8.62
C HIS A 166 24.11 -15.63 -8.82
N GLY A 167 24.92 -15.35 -7.78
CA GLY A 167 26.04 -14.41 -7.88
C GLY A 167 25.63 -12.94 -7.86
N ALA A 168 24.42 -12.62 -7.37
CA ALA A 168 24.04 -11.25 -7.06
C ALA A 168 24.93 -10.68 -5.94
N GLU A 169 25.14 -9.38 -5.96
CA GLU A 169 25.93 -8.64 -4.99
C GLU A 169 25.04 -7.70 -4.17
N ALA A 170 25.47 -7.31 -2.97
CA ALA A 170 24.74 -6.34 -2.14
C ALA A 170 24.41 -5.03 -2.88
N ARG A 171 25.31 -4.60 -3.78
CA ARG A 171 25.12 -3.42 -4.63
C ARG A 171 23.93 -3.53 -5.59
N ASP A 172 23.56 -4.73 -6.04
CA ASP A 172 22.45 -4.92 -6.97
C ASP A 172 21.11 -4.63 -6.26
N PHE A 173 20.99 -5.04 -4.99
CA PHE A 173 19.85 -4.70 -4.14
C PHE A 173 19.81 -3.21 -3.78
N ALA A 174 20.97 -2.61 -3.52
CA ALA A 174 21.05 -1.18 -3.26
C ALA A 174 20.68 -0.33 -4.50
N GLU A 175 21.05 -0.78 -5.69
CA GLU A 175 20.71 -0.12 -6.96
C GLU A 175 19.20 -0.12 -7.23
N ILE A 176 18.51 -1.21 -6.91
CA ILE A 176 17.04 -1.26 -6.92
C ILE A 176 16.43 -0.16 -6.04
N ALA A 177 16.93 0.00 -4.81
CA ALA A 177 16.44 1.05 -3.93
C ALA A 177 16.76 2.45 -4.49
N ARG A 178 17.94 2.64 -5.09
CA ARG A 178 18.34 3.91 -5.72
C ARG A 178 17.36 4.31 -6.83
N VAL A 179 17.00 3.36 -7.69
CA VAL A 179 16.03 3.56 -8.78
C VAL A 179 14.65 3.90 -8.22
N ASN A 180 14.17 3.19 -7.20
CA ASN A 180 12.88 3.47 -6.56
C ASN A 180 12.84 4.88 -5.93
N HIS A 181 13.88 5.29 -5.20
CA HIS A 181 13.96 6.64 -4.63
C HIS A 181 14.01 7.71 -5.72
N GLU A 182 14.74 7.47 -6.81
CA GLU A 182 14.78 8.38 -7.96
C GLU A 182 13.40 8.53 -8.62
N HIS A 183 12.69 7.42 -8.86
CA HIS A 183 11.33 7.42 -9.43
C HIS A 183 10.36 8.19 -8.53
N SER A 184 10.51 8.09 -7.20
CA SER A 184 9.63 8.72 -6.22
C SER A 184 9.54 10.25 -6.31
N THR A 185 10.59 10.90 -6.81
CA THR A 185 10.64 12.36 -7.00
C THR A 185 9.57 12.89 -7.95
N ARG A 186 9.07 12.04 -8.84
CA ARG A 186 8.03 12.36 -9.83
C ARG A 186 6.63 12.06 -9.30
N ASN A 187 6.50 11.50 -8.10
CA ASN A 187 5.23 11.08 -7.52
C ASN A 187 4.83 11.96 -6.33
N PRO A 188 3.86 12.88 -6.50
CA PRO A 188 3.42 13.76 -5.41
C PRO A 188 2.75 13.00 -4.24
N TYR A 189 2.27 11.77 -4.48
CA TYR A 189 1.66 10.91 -3.47
C TYR A 189 2.67 10.10 -2.65
N SER A 190 3.95 10.11 -3.03
CA SER A 190 5.01 9.39 -2.34
C SER A 190 5.31 9.99 -0.97
N GLN A 191 5.51 9.15 0.04
CA GLN A 191 5.91 9.58 1.38
C GLN A 191 7.32 10.19 1.39
N PHE A 192 8.27 9.55 0.70
CA PHE A 192 9.62 10.05 0.48
C PHE A 192 9.78 10.47 -0.97
N GLN A 193 10.45 11.60 -1.20
CA GLN A 193 10.70 12.20 -2.51
C GLN A 193 12.16 12.66 -2.63
N ASP A 194 13.03 12.09 -1.80
CA ASP A 194 14.45 12.41 -1.72
C ASP A 194 15.24 11.50 -2.66
N VAL A 195 16.28 12.03 -3.29
CA VAL A 195 17.21 11.24 -4.12
C VAL A 195 18.40 10.83 -3.27
N TYR A 196 18.76 9.55 -3.35
CA TYR A 196 19.95 9.00 -2.72
C TYR A 196 20.90 8.46 -3.78
N THR A 197 22.20 8.61 -3.54
CA THR A 197 23.25 7.94 -4.30
C THR A 197 23.36 6.47 -3.86
N LEU A 198 23.99 5.63 -4.69
CA LEU A 198 24.19 4.21 -4.37
C LEU A 198 24.99 4.05 -3.07
N ASP A 199 26.06 4.83 -2.90
CA ASP A 199 26.92 4.79 -1.71
C ASP A 199 26.14 5.18 -0.45
N GLN A 200 25.29 6.22 -0.52
CA GLN A 200 24.43 6.59 0.62
C GLN A 200 23.45 5.48 1.02
N ILE A 201 22.99 4.66 0.07
CA ILE A 201 22.13 3.52 0.35
C ILE A 201 22.94 2.40 1.00
N LEU A 202 24.14 2.11 0.49
CA LEU A 202 25.03 1.09 1.04
C LEU A 202 25.52 1.44 2.46
N ASP A 203 25.78 2.72 2.73
CA ASP A 203 26.25 3.23 4.02
C ASP A 203 25.10 3.45 5.03
N ALA A 204 23.84 3.32 4.60
CA ALA A 204 22.69 3.46 5.50
C ALA A 204 22.67 2.34 6.56
N PRO A 205 22.08 2.58 7.75
CA PRO A 205 22.08 1.59 8.83
C PRO A 205 21.57 0.21 8.37
N MET A 206 22.39 -0.82 8.58
CA MET A 206 22.03 -2.21 8.29
C MET A 206 20.86 -2.65 9.16
N ILE A 207 19.82 -3.21 8.55
CA ILE A 207 18.68 -3.82 9.27
C ILE A 207 18.88 -5.32 9.36
N HIS A 208 19.07 -5.98 8.21
CA HIS A 208 19.38 -7.41 8.11
C HIS A 208 20.02 -7.66 6.75
N ALA A 209 21.24 -8.19 6.70
CA ALA A 209 21.99 -8.30 5.45
C ALA A 209 21.19 -9.02 4.33
N PRO A 210 21.21 -8.52 3.08
CA PRO A 210 21.95 -7.35 2.57
C PRO A 210 21.21 -5.99 2.71
N LEU A 211 20.12 -5.96 3.47
CA LEU A 211 19.18 -4.84 3.52
C LEU A 211 19.61 -3.76 4.52
N THR A 212 19.91 -2.58 3.99
CA THR A 212 20.02 -1.33 4.75
C THR A 212 18.65 -0.67 4.92
N LYS A 213 18.53 0.30 5.83
CA LYS A 213 17.30 1.04 6.10
C LYS A 213 16.65 1.66 4.86
N LEU A 214 17.44 2.16 3.90
CA LEU A 214 16.92 2.78 2.66
C LEU A 214 16.42 1.76 1.63
N GLN A 215 16.63 0.46 1.89
CA GLN A 215 16.14 -0.65 1.09
C GLN A 215 14.86 -1.30 1.69
N CYS A 216 14.34 -0.75 2.79
CA CYS A 216 13.15 -1.26 3.48
C CYS A 216 11.99 -0.28 3.30
N CYS A 217 10.79 -0.78 2.97
CA CYS A 217 9.62 0.07 2.91
C CYS A 217 9.27 0.64 4.30
N PRO A 218 8.86 1.92 4.39
CA PRO A 218 8.37 2.49 5.63
C PRO A 218 6.91 2.08 5.87
N THR A 219 6.50 2.07 7.13
CA THR A 219 5.08 2.06 7.48
C THR A 219 4.45 3.41 7.11
N SER A 220 3.22 3.37 6.60
CA SER A 220 2.53 4.55 6.07
C SER A 220 1.02 4.46 6.29
N ASP A 221 0.42 5.60 6.63
CA ASP A 221 -1.02 5.77 6.56
C ASP A 221 -1.39 6.22 5.15
N GLY A 222 -2.47 5.70 4.60
CA GLY A 222 -2.93 6.07 3.27
C GLY A 222 -4.10 5.24 2.78
N ALA A 223 -4.72 5.71 1.69
CA ALA A 223 -5.79 5.00 1.02
C ALA A 223 -5.68 5.13 -0.50
N ALA A 224 -6.23 4.13 -1.19
CA ALA A 224 -6.35 4.11 -2.64
C ALA A 224 -7.62 3.34 -3.03
N ALA A 225 -8.25 3.75 -4.12
CA ALA A 225 -9.53 3.22 -4.57
C ALA A 225 -9.57 3.07 -6.09
N ALA A 226 -10.42 2.16 -6.56
CA ALA A 226 -10.67 1.90 -7.96
C ALA A 226 -12.15 1.62 -8.22
N VAL A 227 -12.66 2.12 -9.34
CA VAL A 227 -13.98 1.80 -9.87
C VAL A 227 -13.80 0.77 -10.98
N VAL A 228 -14.42 -0.39 -10.82
CA VAL A 228 -14.40 -1.48 -11.81
C VAL A 228 -15.80 -1.61 -12.42
N VAL A 229 -15.87 -1.62 -13.75
CA VAL A 229 -17.14 -1.66 -14.49
C VAL A 229 -17.18 -2.73 -15.55
N SER A 230 -18.40 -3.14 -15.91
CA SER A 230 -18.66 -4.07 -17.01
C SER A 230 -18.61 -3.39 -18.39
N GLN A 231 -18.59 -4.20 -19.44
CA GLN A 231 -18.79 -3.71 -20.80
C GLN A 231 -20.16 -3.04 -21.00
N ALA A 232 -21.22 -3.59 -20.40
CA ALA A 232 -22.57 -3.05 -20.53
C ALA A 232 -22.66 -1.63 -19.93
N PHE A 233 -22.00 -1.40 -18.80
CA PHE A 233 -21.90 -0.08 -18.19
C PHE A 233 -21.25 0.95 -19.13
N LEU A 234 -20.18 0.55 -19.83
CA LEU A 234 -19.48 1.40 -20.81
C LEU A 234 -20.26 1.58 -22.12
N ASP A 235 -21.01 0.58 -22.55
CA ASP A 235 -21.86 0.66 -23.74
C ASP A 235 -23.01 1.65 -23.53
N ALA A 236 -23.58 1.70 -22.32
CA ALA A 236 -24.55 2.70 -21.92
C ALA A 236 -23.93 4.12 -21.77
N ARG A 237 -22.59 4.22 -21.60
CA ARG A 237 -21.86 5.48 -21.40
C ARG A 237 -20.65 5.60 -22.34
N PRO A 238 -20.85 5.76 -23.67
CA PRO A 238 -19.76 5.69 -24.65
C PRO A 238 -18.63 6.71 -24.45
N HIS A 239 -18.92 7.87 -23.85
CA HIS A 239 -17.94 8.92 -23.56
C HIS A 239 -16.85 8.47 -22.56
N LEU A 240 -17.13 7.44 -21.75
CA LEU A 240 -16.19 6.88 -20.76
C LEU A 240 -15.26 5.80 -21.34
N LYS A 241 -15.54 5.28 -22.53
CA LYS A 241 -14.77 4.16 -23.12
C LYS A 241 -13.29 4.49 -23.33
N SER A 242 -12.97 5.76 -23.63
CA SER A 242 -11.60 6.18 -23.94
C SER A 242 -10.63 6.16 -22.75
N GLN A 243 -11.14 6.22 -21.51
CA GLN A 243 -10.34 6.17 -20.29
C GLN A 243 -10.35 4.79 -19.61
N ALA A 244 -11.27 3.91 -19.99
CA ALA A 244 -11.42 2.59 -19.40
C ALA A 244 -10.20 1.70 -19.72
N VAL A 245 -9.61 1.11 -18.68
CA VAL A 245 -8.46 0.21 -18.80
C VAL A 245 -8.91 -1.23 -18.62
N LEU A 246 -8.76 -2.05 -19.66
CA LEU A 246 -9.13 -3.46 -19.63
C LEU A 246 -8.25 -4.24 -18.63
N ILE A 247 -8.88 -5.03 -17.76
CA ILE A 247 -8.18 -6.05 -16.98
C ILE A 247 -8.03 -7.31 -17.86
N ALA A 248 -6.98 -7.32 -18.67
CA ALA A 248 -6.76 -8.36 -19.69
C ALA A 248 -6.53 -9.76 -19.09
N GLY A 249 -5.87 -9.84 -17.93
CA GLY A 249 -5.66 -11.09 -17.21
C GLY A 249 -5.38 -10.82 -15.74
N GLN A 250 -5.85 -11.71 -14.85
CA GLN A 250 -5.64 -11.59 -13.42
C GLN A 250 -5.74 -12.96 -12.75
N CYS A 251 -4.78 -13.25 -11.89
CA CYS A 251 -4.76 -14.46 -11.07
C CYS A 251 -4.43 -14.10 -9.62
N MET A 252 -5.18 -14.70 -8.69
CA MET A 252 -4.81 -14.80 -7.29
C MET A 252 -4.37 -16.23 -7.04
N ALA A 253 -3.21 -16.40 -6.43
CA ALA A 253 -2.66 -17.69 -6.04
C ALA A 253 -2.33 -17.67 -4.55
N THR A 254 -2.31 -18.86 -3.96
CA THR A 254 -1.83 -19.10 -2.60
C THR A 254 -0.61 -20.02 -2.65
N ASP A 255 -0.01 -20.27 -1.51
CA ASP A 255 1.20 -21.07 -1.38
C ASP A 255 1.04 -22.49 -1.93
N ALA A 256 2.11 -22.98 -2.56
CA ALA A 256 2.29 -24.37 -2.97
C ALA A 256 3.13 -25.12 -1.92
N PRO A 257 3.21 -26.46 -1.96
CA PRO A 257 4.06 -27.23 -1.04
C PRO A 257 5.54 -26.82 -1.03
N SER A 258 6.02 -26.19 -2.11
CA SER A 258 7.36 -25.61 -2.20
C SER A 258 7.65 -24.51 -1.19
N LEU A 259 6.63 -23.89 -0.59
CA LEU A 259 6.81 -22.96 0.53
C LEU A 259 7.69 -23.58 1.63
N PHE A 260 7.61 -24.89 1.83
CA PHE A 260 8.37 -25.64 2.82
C PHE A 260 9.56 -26.41 2.22
N SER A 261 10.06 -26.01 1.05
CA SER A 261 11.25 -26.59 0.37
C SER A 261 12.57 -26.31 1.08
N ARG A 262 12.54 -25.55 2.20
CA ARG A 262 13.70 -25.01 2.94
C ARG A 262 14.47 -23.91 2.19
N SER A 263 13.99 -23.48 1.02
CA SER A 263 14.42 -22.28 0.30
C SER A 263 13.78 -21.03 0.93
N ALA A 264 14.61 -20.05 1.31
CA ALA A 264 14.15 -18.73 1.72
C ALA A 264 13.51 -17.95 0.56
N ILE A 265 13.93 -18.20 -0.69
CA ILE A 265 13.28 -17.63 -1.88
C ILE A 265 11.85 -18.18 -2.04
N ASP A 266 11.66 -19.49 -1.88
CA ASP A 266 10.32 -20.10 -2.02
C ASP A 266 9.42 -19.74 -0.84
N LEU A 267 9.99 -19.61 0.37
CA LEU A 267 9.29 -19.09 1.54
C LEU A 267 8.66 -17.70 1.29
N MET A 268 9.26 -16.90 0.40
CA MET A 268 8.79 -15.57 0.02
C MET A 268 7.93 -15.57 -1.26
N GLY A 269 7.37 -16.72 -1.64
CA GLY A 269 6.33 -16.79 -2.66
C GLY A 269 6.82 -16.74 -4.11
N PHE A 270 8.05 -17.21 -4.38
CA PHE A 270 8.61 -17.26 -5.74
C PHE A 270 7.74 -18.09 -6.70
N GLU A 271 7.47 -19.36 -6.37
CA GLU A 271 6.62 -20.22 -7.20
C GLU A 271 5.18 -19.68 -7.29
N MET A 272 4.64 -19.15 -6.18
CA MET A 272 3.32 -18.53 -6.16
C MET A 272 3.24 -17.38 -7.18
N THR A 273 4.28 -16.56 -7.25
CA THR A 273 4.38 -15.46 -8.23
C THR A 273 4.48 -16.01 -9.65
N GLN A 274 5.33 -17.01 -9.91
CA GLN A 274 5.45 -17.65 -11.23
C GLN A 274 4.11 -18.22 -11.70
N HIS A 275 3.38 -18.90 -10.81
CA HIS A 275 2.07 -19.44 -11.10
C HIS A 275 1.07 -18.34 -11.48
N ALA A 276 0.95 -17.30 -10.64
CA ALA A 276 0.01 -16.22 -10.86
C ALA A 276 0.29 -15.48 -12.18
N VAL A 277 1.56 -15.21 -12.48
CA VAL A 277 1.99 -14.55 -13.73
C VAL A 277 1.66 -15.41 -14.94
N ARG A 278 1.99 -16.70 -14.89
CA ARG A 278 1.71 -17.63 -16.00
C ARG A 278 0.22 -17.71 -16.31
N VAL A 279 -0.64 -17.80 -15.29
CA VAL A 279 -2.09 -17.86 -15.48
C VAL A 279 -2.64 -16.53 -16.00
N ALA A 280 -2.19 -15.39 -15.43
CA ALA A 280 -2.65 -14.07 -15.85
C ALA A 280 -2.18 -13.71 -17.28
N ALA A 281 -0.94 -14.04 -17.64
CA ALA A 281 -0.41 -13.82 -18.99
C ALA A 281 -1.10 -14.69 -20.04
N ALA A 282 -1.38 -15.96 -19.70
CA ALA A 282 -2.16 -16.85 -20.56
C ALA A 282 -3.59 -16.34 -20.77
N GLU A 283 -4.23 -15.81 -19.73
CA GLU A 283 -5.56 -15.18 -19.84
C GLU A 283 -5.53 -13.91 -20.71
N ALA A 284 -4.47 -13.10 -20.58
CA ALA A 284 -4.28 -11.89 -21.38
C ALA A 284 -3.80 -12.14 -22.81
N GLY A 285 -3.30 -13.35 -23.12
CA GLY A 285 -2.74 -13.69 -24.43
C GLY A 285 -1.43 -12.97 -24.76
N ILE A 286 -0.60 -12.68 -23.75
CA ILE A 286 0.66 -11.93 -23.92
C ILE A 286 1.89 -12.76 -23.52
N ASP A 287 3.05 -12.39 -24.07
CA ASP A 287 4.35 -12.79 -23.56
C ASP A 287 4.90 -11.70 -22.62
N VAL A 288 5.19 -12.06 -21.37
CA VAL A 288 5.57 -11.08 -20.34
C VAL A 288 6.88 -10.35 -20.69
N ALA A 289 7.88 -11.06 -21.21
CA ALA A 289 9.19 -10.47 -21.51
C ALA A 289 9.19 -9.57 -22.75
N ARG A 290 8.26 -9.79 -23.68
CA ARG A 290 8.13 -9.03 -24.92
C ARG A 290 7.13 -7.89 -24.83
N ASP A 291 5.97 -8.14 -24.22
CA ASP A 291 4.80 -7.28 -24.37
C ASP A 291 4.60 -6.33 -23.18
N VAL A 292 5.19 -6.62 -22.01
CA VAL A 292 5.12 -5.74 -20.83
C VAL A 292 6.14 -4.62 -20.90
N GLN A 293 5.68 -3.38 -20.67
CA GLN A 293 6.51 -2.17 -20.74
C GLN A 293 6.70 -1.50 -19.36
N VAL A 294 5.68 -1.58 -18.52
CA VAL A 294 5.63 -0.94 -17.20
C VAL A 294 5.19 -1.96 -16.18
N VAL A 295 5.89 -2.03 -15.05
CA VAL A 295 5.64 -3.00 -13.99
C VAL A 295 5.51 -2.25 -12.67
N GLU A 296 4.43 -2.49 -11.94
CA GLU A 296 4.33 -2.18 -10.51
C GLU A 296 4.34 -3.50 -9.75
N LEU A 297 5.38 -3.76 -8.97
CA LEU A 297 5.59 -5.02 -8.26
C LEU A 297 5.69 -4.79 -6.75
N HIS A 298 5.84 -5.86 -5.96
CA HIS A 298 5.84 -5.81 -4.50
C HIS A 298 7.25 -5.63 -3.92
N ASP A 299 7.78 -4.41 -3.93
CA ASP A 299 9.10 -4.06 -3.41
C ASP A 299 9.06 -3.70 -1.91
N CYS A 300 8.47 -4.54 -1.05
CA CYS A 300 8.51 -4.32 0.40
C CYS A 300 9.96 -4.19 0.92
N PHE A 301 10.87 -4.93 0.27
CA PHE A 301 12.32 -4.80 0.38
C PHE A 301 12.93 -4.94 -1.01
N SER A 302 14.10 -4.34 -1.24
CA SER A 302 14.84 -4.48 -2.51
C SER A 302 15.12 -5.95 -2.87
N ALA A 303 15.34 -6.81 -1.87
CA ALA A 303 15.48 -8.25 -2.07
C ALA A 303 14.23 -8.88 -2.71
N ASN A 304 13.03 -8.48 -2.30
CA ASN A 304 11.81 -9.02 -2.89
C ASN A 304 11.59 -8.51 -4.32
N GLU A 305 11.95 -7.26 -4.62
CA GLU A 305 11.91 -6.77 -6.00
C GLU A 305 12.81 -7.61 -6.91
N LEU A 306 14.05 -7.91 -6.50
CA LEU A 306 14.94 -8.75 -7.30
C LEU A 306 14.36 -10.15 -7.55
N ILE A 307 13.82 -10.78 -6.50
CA ILE A 307 13.20 -12.11 -6.56
C ILE A 307 11.97 -12.09 -7.48
N VAL A 308 11.14 -11.05 -7.38
CA VAL A 308 9.94 -10.91 -8.20
C VAL A 308 10.29 -10.60 -9.66
N LEU A 309 11.30 -9.79 -9.96
CA LEU A 309 11.76 -9.56 -11.33
C LEU A 309 12.12 -10.88 -12.04
N ASP A 310 12.74 -11.80 -11.29
CA ASP A 310 13.06 -13.15 -11.76
C ASP A 310 11.80 -14.01 -11.90
N ALA A 311 10.92 -14.01 -10.88
CA ALA A 311 9.67 -14.78 -10.89
C ALA A 311 8.68 -14.34 -11.98
N LEU A 312 8.67 -13.05 -12.34
CA LEU A 312 7.87 -12.51 -13.45
C LEU A 312 8.36 -13.02 -14.82
N GLY A 313 9.60 -13.53 -14.91
CA GLY A 313 10.21 -13.94 -16.17
C GLY A 313 10.69 -12.77 -17.04
N LEU A 314 10.99 -11.62 -16.45
CA LEU A 314 11.52 -10.44 -17.17
C LEU A 314 12.96 -10.62 -17.60
N ALA A 315 13.70 -11.46 -16.87
CA ALA A 315 15.05 -11.93 -17.17
C ALA A 315 15.06 -13.47 -17.25
N LYS A 316 16.17 -14.04 -17.73
CA LYS A 316 16.37 -15.50 -17.64
C LYS A 316 16.41 -15.92 -16.16
N PRO A 317 15.99 -17.16 -15.83
CA PRO A 317 16.02 -17.66 -14.46
C PRO A 317 17.38 -17.44 -13.78
N GLY A 318 17.37 -16.80 -12.61
CA GLY A 318 18.58 -16.49 -11.84
C GLY A 318 19.38 -15.28 -12.36
N LYS A 319 18.90 -14.56 -13.37
CA LYS A 319 19.63 -13.45 -14.02
C LYS A 319 18.99 -12.08 -13.84
N ALA A 320 18.07 -11.91 -12.87
CA ALA A 320 17.45 -10.62 -12.60
C ALA A 320 18.47 -9.54 -12.16
N HIS A 321 19.55 -9.93 -11.49
CA HIS A 321 20.62 -9.00 -11.10
C HIS A 321 21.38 -8.42 -12.31
N GLU A 322 21.47 -9.16 -13.41
CA GLU A 322 22.08 -8.66 -14.66
C GLU A 322 21.20 -7.58 -15.30
N LEU A 323 19.87 -7.74 -15.22
CA LEU A 323 18.89 -6.73 -15.67
C LEU A 323 19.06 -5.42 -14.89
N VAL A 324 19.25 -5.51 -13.57
CA VAL A 324 19.50 -4.34 -12.72
C VAL A 324 20.82 -3.66 -13.10
N ARG A 325 21.91 -4.42 -13.25
CA ARG A 325 23.22 -3.88 -13.63
C ARG A 325 23.23 -3.21 -15.01
N ALA A 326 22.41 -3.72 -15.94
CA ALA A 326 22.24 -3.14 -17.26
C ALA A 326 21.46 -1.81 -17.25
N GLY A 327 20.82 -1.45 -16.13
CA GLY A 327 19.94 -0.29 -16.05
C GLY A 327 18.58 -0.53 -16.72
N ASP A 328 18.18 -1.78 -16.93
CA ASP A 328 16.98 -2.15 -17.68
C ASP A 328 15.68 -2.08 -16.88
N ILE A 329 15.74 -1.57 -15.65
CA ILE A 329 14.59 -1.43 -14.74
C ILE A 329 14.11 0.03 -14.56
N THR A 330 14.74 0.99 -15.23
CA THR A 330 14.43 2.44 -15.11
C THR A 330 14.11 3.09 -16.47
N TYR A 331 13.81 4.39 -16.46
CA TYR A 331 13.53 5.16 -17.67
C TYR A 331 14.69 5.07 -18.67
N GLY A 332 14.38 4.63 -19.90
CA GLY A 332 15.36 4.40 -20.95
C GLY A 332 15.93 2.98 -21.00
N GLY A 333 15.65 2.16 -19.98
CA GLY A 333 15.90 0.72 -19.99
C GLY A 333 14.80 -0.07 -20.69
N ARG A 334 14.92 -1.40 -20.66
CA ARG A 334 13.93 -2.32 -21.26
C ARG A 334 12.54 -2.24 -20.60
N TYR A 335 12.48 -2.13 -19.27
CA TYR A 335 11.24 -2.07 -18.51
C TYR A 335 11.26 -0.86 -17.56
N ILE A 336 10.10 -0.23 -17.37
CA ILE A 336 9.94 0.79 -16.33
C ILE A 336 9.33 0.11 -15.10
N VAL A 337 10.17 -0.24 -14.13
CA VAL A 337 9.77 -0.91 -12.89
C VAL A 337 9.49 0.14 -11.83
N ASN A 338 8.35 0.02 -11.16
CA ASN A 338 7.89 0.89 -10.08
C ASN A 338 8.05 2.38 -10.40
N PRO A 339 7.48 2.90 -11.52
CA PRO A 339 7.59 4.32 -11.89
C PRO A 339 7.08 5.29 -10.81
N SER A 340 6.25 4.78 -9.90
CA SER A 340 5.71 5.52 -8.76
C SER A 340 6.67 5.67 -7.56
N GLY A 341 7.87 5.06 -7.64
CA GLY A 341 8.85 4.99 -6.57
C GLY A 341 8.74 3.77 -5.65
N GLY A 342 7.85 2.83 -5.97
CA GLY A 342 7.69 1.58 -5.25
C GLY A 342 7.22 1.73 -3.81
N LEU A 343 7.02 0.62 -3.11
CA LEU A 343 6.74 0.57 -1.68
C LEU A 343 7.92 1.16 -0.88
N ILE A 344 9.17 1.00 -1.35
CA ILE A 344 10.38 1.54 -0.69
C ILE A 344 10.25 3.04 -0.43
N SER A 345 9.77 3.81 -1.41
CA SER A 345 9.72 5.28 -1.30
C SER A 345 8.32 5.80 -1.05
N LYS A 346 7.33 5.24 -1.75
CA LYS A 346 5.93 5.67 -1.64
C LYS A 346 5.35 5.38 -0.28
N GLY A 347 5.78 4.28 0.34
CA GLY A 347 5.24 3.76 1.58
C GLY A 347 4.25 2.63 1.36
N HIS A 348 3.95 1.92 2.44
CA HIS A 348 3.25 0.64 2.38
C HIS A 348 2.04 0.54 3.33
N PRO A 349 0.95 1.30 3.08
CA PRO A 349 -0.35 1.03 3.69
C PRO A 349 -0.91 -0.29 3.13
N LEU A 350 -1.03 -1.33 3.96
CA LEU A 350 -1.30 -2.71 3.53
C LEU A 350 -2.58 -2.81 2.68
N GLY A 351 -3.69 -2.28 3.18
CA GLY A 351 -4.97 -2.26 2.48
C GLY A 351 -4.96 -1.50 1.15
N ALA A 352 -4.14 -0.45 1.01
CA ALA A 352 -4.14 0.42 -0.17
C ALA A 352 -3.07 0.06 -1.22
N THR A 353 -2.07 -0.74 -0.87
CA THR A 353 -0.92 -1.02 -1.74
C THR A 353 -1.26 -1.79 -3.02
N GLY A 354 -2.34 -2.58 -3.01
CA GLY A 354 -2.80 -3.29 -4.20
C GLY A 354 -3.51 -2.41 -5.22
N HIS A 355 -3.99 -1.23 -4.82
CA HIS A 355 -4.64 -0.26 -5.71
C HIS A 355 -3.63 0.76 -6.22
N ARG A 356 -2.64 0.29 -6.99
CA ARG A 356 -1.65 1.17 -7.64
C ARG A 356 -2.04 1.35 -9.10
N PRO A 357 -2.67 2.47 -9.47
CA PRO A 357 -3.03 2.69 -10.84
C PRO A 357 -1.78 2.95 -11.65
N VAL A 358 -1.45 2.04 -12.56
CA VAL A 358 -0.63 2.40 -13.71
C VAL A 358 -1.58 3.06 -14.71
N ARG A 359 -1.86 4.34 -14.51
CA ARG A 359 -2.33 5.14 -15.66
C ARG A 359 -1.19 5.17 -16.64
N ARG A 360 -1.50 5.05 -17.94
CA ARG A 360 -0.55 5.40 -19.00
C ARG A 360 -0.10 6.82 -18.67
N ALA A 361 1.08 6.96 -18.05
CA ALA A 361 1.76 8.24 -18.05
C ALA A 361 1.72 8.66 -19.51
N ARG A 362 1.20 9.84 -19.81
CA ARG A 362 1.49 10.44 -21.11
C ARG A 362 3.01 10.50 -21.15
N LEU A 363 3.64 9.46 -21.69
CA LEU A 363 5.01 9.42 -22.11
C LEU A 363 5.04 10.51 -23.19
N ALA A 364 5.24 11.74 -22.75
CA ALA A 364 5.58 12.82 -23.65
C ALA A 364 6.80 12.29 -24.41
N PRO A 365 6.80 12.29 -25.75
CA PRO A 365 7.99 11.96 -26.50
C PRO A 365 9.10 12.83 -25.94
N ALA A 366 10.15 12.21 -25.41
CA ALA A 366 11.38 12.90 -25.08
C ALA A 366 11.81 13.57 -26.39
N ARG A 367 11.52 14.87 -26.54
CA ARG A 367 12.06 15.67 -27.62
C ARG A 367 13.56 15.71 -27.38
N LEU A 368 14.25 14.82 -28.08
CA LEU A 368 15.67 14.92 -28.37
C LEU A 368 16.00 16.37 -28.73
N GLY A 369 16.95 16.94 -28.01
CA GLY A 369 17.66 18.14 -28.40
C GLY A 369 16.91 19.45 -28.21
N GLN A 370 17.05 20.04 -27.02
CA GLN A 370 17.52 21.43 -26.88
C GLN A 370 17.77 21.72 -25.40
N GLN A 371 19.04 21.66 -24.99
CA GLN A 371 19.50 22.29 -23.76
C GLN A 371 19.27 23.81 -23.87
N PRO A 372 18.67 24.49 -22.87
CA PRO A 372 18.79 25.93 -22.78
C PRO A 372 20.22 26.26 -22.36
N ARG A 373 20.96 26.92 -23.27
CA ARG A 373 22.28 27.46 -22.98
C ARG A 373 22.21 28.36 -21.74
N ARG A 374 22.98 28.02 -20.70
CA ARG A 374 23.30 28.91 -19.59
C ARG A 374 24.05 30.12 -20.17
N GLN A 375 23.39 31.27 -20.25
CA GLN A 375 24.09 32.55 -20.44
C GLN A 375 24.50 33.07 -19.07
N GLY A 376 25.82 33.18 -18.89
CA GLY A 376 26.43 33.74 -17.70
C GLY A 376 26.10 35.23 -17.55
N HIS A 377 25.80 35.63 -16.32
CA HIS A 377 25.72 37.04 -15.94
C HIS A 377 27.13 37.65 -15.93
N ALA A 378 27.49 38.34 -17.01
CA ALA A 378 28.53 39.35 -17.01
C ALA A 378 27.87 40.73 -16.88
N ARG A 379 28.26 41.47 -15.84
CA ARG A 379 27.90 42.87 -15.59
C ARG A 379 28.36 43.75 -16.74
N ARG A 380 27.50 44.64 -17.23
CA ARG A 380 27.89 45.96 -17.79
C ARG A 380 26.69 46.91 -17.79
N ALA A 381 26.93 48.10 -17.26
CA ALA A 381 26.01 49.20 -17.16
C ALA A 381 25.84 49.89 -18.52
N ALA A 382 24.62 50.32 -18.86
CA ALA A 382 24.36 51.50 -19.68
C ALA A 382 22.90 51.96 -19.54
N ALA A 383 22.77 53.28 -19.43
CA ALA A 383 21.60 54.14 -19.26
C ALA A 383 20.28 53.76 -19.96
N GLN A 384 19.16 53.98 -19.27
CA GLN A 384 17.83 54.18 -19.86
C GLN A 384 17.30 55.59 -19.52
N PRO A 385 16.60 56.27 -20.45
CA PRO A 385 15.99 57.57 -20.20
C PRO A 385 14.59 57.43 -19.56
N ARG A 386 14.25 58.37 -18.67
CA ARG A 386 12.95 58.48 -17.98
C ARG A 386 11.83 58.98 -18.92
N PRO A 387 10.57 58.60 -18.66
CA PRO A 387 9.46 59.50 -18.89
C PRO A 387 8.68 59.86 -17.60
N ARG A 388 8.69 61.17 -17.35
CA ARG A 388 7.66 62.08 -16.83
C ARG A 388 6.59 61.57 -15.84
N ARG A 389 6.62 62.21 -14.66
CA ARG A 389 5.57 62.27 -13.64
C ARG A 389 4.28 62.89 -14.18
N CYS A 390 3.13 62.29 -13.88
CA CYS A 390 1.83 62.96 -13.86
C CYS A 390 1.36 63.10 -12.40
N ARG A 391 1.07 64.35 -12.00
CA ARG A 391 0.60 64.74 -10.66
C ARG A 391 -0.94 64.65 -10.63
N ARG A 392 -1.51 63.59 -10.04
CA ARG A 392 -2.84 63.60 -9.40
C ARG A 392 -3.13 62.23 -8.82
N CYS A 393 -3.05 62.13 -7.49
CA CYS A 393 -3.79 61.24 -6.60
C CYS A 393 -3.01 61.13 -5.29
N ASN A 394 -3.12 62.18 -4.48
CA ASN A 394 -2.66 62.18 -3.10
C ASN A 394 -3.87 62.63 -2.26
N ARG A 395 -4.60 61.67 -1.68
CA ARG A 395 -5.54 61.86 -0.56
C ARG A 395 -6.14 60.50 -0.20
N LEU A 396 -5.74 59.98 0.95
CA LEU A 396 -6.49 59.11 1.89
C LEU A 396 -5.57 58.11 2.58
N GLN A 397 -4.50 58.60 3.23
CA GLN A 397 -3.93 57.91 4.39
C GLN A 397 -3.44 59.01 5.33
N GLU A 398 -4.14 59.12 6.46
CA GLU A 398 -3.81 59.83 7.72
C GLU A 398 -4.98 60.70 8.20
N SER A 399 -5.87 60.09 8.99
CA SER A 399 -6.25 60.71 10.26
C SER A 399 -6.87 59.67 11.20
N ARG A 400 -6.50 59.80 12.48
CA ARG A 400 -7.19 59.24 13.67
C ARG A 400 -6.75 57.84 14.17
N ARG A 401 -5.44 57.70 14.41
CA ARG A 401 -4.97 57.07 15.66
C ARG A 401 -5.12 58.06 16.82
N ARG A 402 -6.23 58.04 17.57
CA ARG A 402 -6.31 58.51 18.98
C ARG A 402 -7.58 57.95 19.63
N ARG A 403 -7.43 56.99 20.55
CA ARG A 403 -8.12 56.84 21.87
C ARG A 403 -8.00 55.41 22.39
N GLY A 404 -7.27 55.26 23.51
CA GLY A 404 -7.35 54.10 24.41
C GLY A 404 -8.51 54.23 25.42
N PRO A 405 -8.51 53.45 26.52
CA PRO A 405 -9.34 52.25 26.66
C PRO A 405 -10.56 52.46 27.58
N ARG A 406 -11.62 51.65 27.41
CA ARG A 406 -12.73 51.56 28.37
C ARG A 406 -13.05 50.12 28.75
N ARG A 407 -12.92 49.86 30.05
CA ARG A 407 -13.38 48.68 30.80
C ARG A 407 -14.91 48.54 30.75
N ARG A 408 -15.42 47.31 30.61
CA ARG A 408 -16.73 46.84 31.12
C ARG A 408 -16.55 45.36 31.52
N ARG A 409 -16.36 45.10 32.82
CA ARG A 409 -17.34 44.67 33.83
C ARG A 409 -17.94 43.28 33.56
N GLN A 410 -17.50 42.35 34.41
CA GLN A 410 -18.02 41.01 34.67
C GLN A 410 -19.51 41.07 35.06
N GLY A 411 -20.30 40.14 34.52
CA GLY A 411 -21.64 39.80 34.99
C GLY A 411 -21.65 38.35 35.45
N ARG A 412 -21.80 38.15 36.76
CA ARG A 412 -22.13 36.88 37.41
C ARG A 412 -23.45 36.32 36.88
N TRP A 413 -23.50 35.01 36.65
CA TRP A 413 -24.74 34.24 36.72
C TRP A 413 -24.53 33.06 37.67
N GLN A 414 -25.29 33.04 38.75
CA GLN A 414 -25.43 31.95 39.71
C GLN A 414 -26.88 31.44 39.66
N GLY A 415 -27.04 30.13 39.83
CA GLY A 415 -28.32 29.45 40.09
C GLY A 415 -28.79 28.62 38.89
N GLN A 416 -29.18 27.35 39.00
CA GLN A 416 -29.36 26.43 40.12
C GLN A 416 -29.21 25.00 39.57
N ARG A 417 -28.69 24.08 40.39
CA ARG A 417 -28.69 22.62 40.13
C ARG A 417 -30.04 22.02 40.50
N PRO A 418 -30.51 20.99 39.79
CA PRO A 418 -31.29 19.93 40.43
C PRO A 418 -30.37 18.73 40.75
N ARG A 419 -30.43 18.31 42.01
CA ARG A 419 -29.92 17.03 42.49
C ARG A 419 -30.83 15.92 41.98
N LEU A 420 -30.27 14.82 41.47
CA LEU A 420 -30.95 13.54 41.40
C LEU A 420 -30.19 12.55 42.29
N GLN A 421 -30.84 12.12 43.37
CA GLN A 421 -30.45 11.00 44.20
C GLN A 421 -31.08 9.70 43.65
N PRO A 422 -30.53 8.53 44.00
CA PRO A 422 -30.90 7.25 43.40
C PRO A 422 -32.13 6.63 44.07
N SER A 423 -33.07 6.12 43.28
CA SER A 423 -34.17 5.29 43.78
C SER A 423 -33.78 3.82 43.78
N ARG A 424 -33.94 3.19 44.94
CA ARG A 424 -33.85 1.75 45.19
C ARG A 424 -35.22 1.06 44.98
N ARG A 425 -35.14 -0.22 44.61
CA ARG A 425 -36.04 -1.38 44.87
C ARG A 425 -37.18 -1.74 43.91
N GLY A 426 -37.29 -3.06 43.71
CA GLY A 426 -38.27 -3.85 42.94
C GLY A 426 -37.55 -4.94 42.11
N GLU A 427 -36.81 -5.88 42.71
CA GLU A 427 -37.24 -7.26 43.09
C GLU A 427 -37.76 -8.11 41.91
N GLY A 428 -37.08 -9.25 41.66
CA GLY A 428 -37.46 -10.22 40.63
C GLY A 428 -36.45 -11.35 40.35
N VAL A 429 -36.03 -12.08 41.39
CA VAL A 429 -35.71 -13.52 41.49
C VAL A 429 -35.19 -14.30 40.26
N HIS A 430 -33.95 -14.79 40.32
CA HIS A 430 -33.57 -16.23 40.27
C HIS A 430 -32.05 -16.38 40.01
N GLN A 431 -31.32 -16.95 40.97
CA GLN A 431 -30.25 -17.93 40.73
C GLN A 431 -29.75 -18.49 42.07
N GLY A 432 -29.90 -19.82 42.24
CA GLY A 432 -29.21 -20.60 43.29
C GLY A 432 -27.70 -20.56 43.04
N GLY A 433 -26.88 -20.46 44.09
CA GLY A 433 -26.46 -21.61 44.89
C GLY A 433 -25.25 -22.26 44.20
N SER A 434 -24.02 -22.00 44.63
CA SER A 434 -23.38 -22.86 45.63
C SER A 434 -22.06 -22.27 46.15
N GLN A 435 -21.85 -22.49 47.44
CA GLN A 435 -20.67 -22.23 48.26
C GLN A 435 -19.51 -23.20 47.93
N GLU A 436 -18.27 -22.70 48.03
CA GLU A 436 -17.19 -23.10 48.97
C GLU A 436 -16.39 -24.35 48.62
N GLY A 437 -15.07 -24.25 48.85
CA GLY A 437 -14.15 -25.39 48.86
C GLY A 437 -12.68 -24.96 48.67
N GLN A 438 -12.01 -24.64 49.78
CA GLN A 438 -10.55 -24.59 49.89
C GLN A 438 -9.96 -26.02 50.00
N GLU A 439 -8.71 -26.20 49.56
CA GLU A 439 -7.61 -27.08 50.05
C GLU A 439 -6.75 -27.56 48.86
N GLN A 440 -5.50 -27.11 48.73
CA GLN A 440 -4.23 -27.59 49.30
C GLN A 440 -3.60 -28.84 48.63
N ASN A 441 -2.35 -28.61 48.19
CA ASN A 441 -1.17 -29.49 48.12
C ASN A 441 -1.10 -30.69 47.15
N GLY A 442 0.06 -30.79 46.49
CA GLY A 442 0.55 -32.04 45.89
C GLY A 442 1.57 -31.85 44.77
N GLU A 443 2.86 -31.69 45.13
CA GLU A 443 3.99 -31.97 44.24
C GLU A 443 3.92 -33.42 43.73
N GLN A 444 4.30 -33.67 42.46
CA GLN A 444 5.23 -34.76 42.15
C GLN A 444 5.81 -34.67 40.73
N ARG A 445 7.13 -34.82 40.70
CA ARG A 445 8.01 -35.01 39.55
C ARG A 445 7.70 -36.34 38.86
N LEU A 446 7.81 -36.39 37.53
CA LEU A 446 8.02 -37.64 36.79
C LEU A 446 9.28 -37.53 35.92
N GLY A 447 10.22 -38.41 36.23
CA GLY A 447 11.44 -38.65 35.50
C GLY A 447 11.31 -39.80 34.50
N ALA A 448 12.34 -39.85 33.65
CA ALA A 448 12.64 -40.79 32.59
C ALA A 448 12.52 -42.29 32.91
N ALA A 449 12.08 -43.05 31.90
CA ALA A 449 12.64 -44.32 31.40
C ALA A 449 11.76 -44.73 30.19
N GLY A 450 12.22 -45.28 29.06
CA GLY A 450 13.42 -46.08 28.84
C GLY A 450 13.01 -47.48 28.38
N HIS A 451 12.93 -47.65 27.05
CA HIS A 451 13.21 -48.84 26.24
C HIS A 451 12.59 -50.24 26.48
N ALA A 452 12.15 -50.77 25.33
CA ALA A 452 12.41 -52.11 24.76
C ALA A 452 11.51 -53.29 25.18
N GLY A 453 10.99 -53.98 24.15
CA GLY A 453 10.43 -55.33 24.28
C GLY A 453 9.46 -55.71 23.17
N GLN A 454 10.02 -56.17 22.04
CA GLN A 454 9.53 -57.14 21.03
C GLN A 454 8.01 -57.48 20.96
N GLY A 455 7.46 -57.39 19.74
CA GLY A 455 6.16 -57.92 19.34
C GLY A 455 5.65 -57.26 18.08
#